data_AF-A0A836UD80-F1
#
_entry.id   AF-A0A836UD80-F1
#
_cell.length_a   1.000
_cell.length_b   1.000
_cell.length_c   1.000
_cell.angle_alpha   90.00
_cell.angle_beta   90.00
_cell.angle_gamma   90.00
#
_symmetry.space_group_name_H-M   'P 1'
#
loop_
_entity.id
_entity.type
_entity.pdbx_description
1 polymer ?
#
loop_
_entity_poly.entity_id
_entity_poly.type
_entity_poly.pdbx_seq_one_letter_code
_entity_poly.pdbx_strand_id
1 'polypeptide(L)'
;SRDEDPHALELVGLFDDAQYEMDLAADMINGMLTGIDKVQTALHLCRRNYGRRGWGAEGGYGPIIETMKKIAVDQYVMEFSIPVAGDVAILKQLPDDKLIGLGAVECRFEEIDTTEQIVGRVEAALQHVDKERVSINPDCGFAPGLEMDMPLEEPYQKLSNEAAASARLREKYG
;
A
#
# COMPACT_ATOMS: atom_id res chain seq x y z
N SER A 1 1.94 -25.20 6.90
CA SER A 1 2.61 -24.67 8.10
C SER A 1 2.74 -23.18 7.88
N ARG A 2 1.93 -22.38 8.57
CA ARG A 2 1.92 -20.92 8.42
C ARG A 2 3.01 -20.37 9.32
N ASP A 3 4.02 -19.75 8.72
CA ASP A 3 4.93 -18.87 9.43
C ASP A 3 4.11 -17.64 9.84
N GLU A 4 3.62 -17.66 11.08
CA GLU A 4 2.91 -16.52 11.68
C GLU A 4 3.95 -15.51 12.15
N ASP A 5 3.86 -14.29 11.60
CA ASP A 5 4.77 -13.18 11.88
C ASP A 5 4.71 -12.80 13.38
N PRO A 6 5.81 -12.93 14.14
CA PRO A 6 5.82 -12.65 15.57
C PRO A 6 5.46 -11.21 15.92
N HIS A 7 5.62 -10.25 15.00
CA HIS A 7 5.24 -8.86 15.24
C HIS A 7 3.73 -8.62 15.09
N ALA A 8 3.04 -9.43 14.27
CA ALA A 8 1.59 -9.39 14.17
C ALA A 8 0.92 -9.82 15.48
N LEU A 9 1.52 -10.78 16.21
CA LEU A 9 1.02 -11.27 17.50
C LEU A 9 1.18 -10.23 18.63
N GLU A 10 2.19 -9.38 18.58
CA GLU A 10 2.48 -8.39 19.63
C GLU A 10 1.47 -7.22 19.62
N LEU A 11 1.00 -6.80 18.43
CA LEU A 11 -0.07 -5.80 18.29
C LEU A 11 -1.46 -6.35 18.65
N VAL A 12 -1.72 -7.63 18.37
CA VAL A 12 -2.94 -8.34 18.77
C VAL A 12 -3.07 -8.40 20.31
N GLY A 13 -1.96 -8.39 21.04
CA GLY A 13 -1.93 -8.40 22.50
C GLY A 13 -2.23 -7.05 23.19
N LEU A 14 -2.39 -5.95 22.44
CA LEU A 14 -2.75 -4.63 22.98
C LEU A 14 -4.25 -4.42 23.13
N PHE A 15 -5.06 -5.24 22.45
CA PHE A 15 -6.51 -5.17 22.47
C PHE A 15 -7.08 -6.45 23.08
N ASP A 16 -8.15 -6.34 23.85
CA ASP A 16 -8.82 -7.50 24.44
C ASP A 16 -9.38 -8.43 23.36
N ASP A 17 -9.79 -7.87 22.21
CA ASP A 17 -10.17 -8.59 21.00
C ASP A 17 -9.79 -7.80 19.74
N ALA A 18 -8.62 -8.09 19.17
CA ALA A 18 -8.13 -7.41 17.98
C ALA A 18 -9.02 -7.62 16.74
N GLN A 19 -9.69 -8.77 16.62
CA GLN A 19 -10.57 -9.02 15.48
C GLN A 19 -11.83 -8.17 15.56
N TYR A 20 -12.41 -8.04 16.76
CA TYR A 20 -13.53 -7.13 17.00
C TYR A 20 -13.18 -5.69 16.62
N GLU A 21 -12.02 -5.19 17.04
CA GLU A 21 -11.59 -3.81 16.72
C GLU A 21 -11.39 -3.59 15.22
N MET A 22 -10.81 -4.58 14.52
CA MET A 22 -10.66 -4.55 13.07
C MET A 22 -12.02 -4.52 12.35
N ASP A 23 -12.96 -5.35 12.79
CA ASP A 23 -14.31 -5.40 12.21
C ASP A 23 -15.08 -4.11 12.49
N LEU A 24 -14.98 -3.57 13.71
CA LEU A 24 -15.56 -2.29 14.07
C LEU A 24 -15.01 -1.15 13.20
N ALA A 25 -13.69 -1.13 12.95
CA ALA A 25 -13.08 -0.15 12.07
C ALA A 25 -13.59 -0.27 10.62
N ALA A 26 -13.74 -1.49 10.10
CA ALA A 26 -14.30 -1.72 8.77
C ALA A 26 -15.76 -1.22 8.67
N ASP A 27 -16.58 -1.50 9.69
CA ASP A 27 -17.96 -1.04 9.76
C ASP A 27 -18.06 0.49 9.82
N MET A 28 -17.19 1.14 10.60
CA MET A 28 -17.12 2.61 10.65
C MET A 28 -16.72 3.21 9.31
N ILE A 29 -15.74 2.62 8.61
CA ILE A 29 -15.33 3.05 7.27
C ILE A 29 -16.50 2.91 6.30
N ASN A 30 -17.19 1.78 6.29
CA ASN A 30 -18.38 1.57 5.46
C ASN A 30 -19.51 2.56 5.78
N GLY A 31 -19.69 2.89 7.06
CA GLY A 31 -20.62 3.94 7.50
C GLY A 31 -20.29 5.30 6.89
N MET A 32 -19.01 5.69 6.84
CA MET A 32 -18.56 6.95 6.21
C MET A 32 -18.77 6.98 4.70
N LEU A 33 -18.76 5.82 4.04
CA LEU A 33 -18.97 5.70 2.59
C LEU A 33 -20.45 5.67 2.20
N THR A 34 -21.37 5.58 3.16
CA THR A 34 -22.81 5.50 2.89
C THR A 34 -23.31 6.77 2.19
N GLY A 35 -23.88 6.60 0.98
CA GLY A 35 -24.42 7.69 0.15
C GLY A 35 -23.36 8.45 -0.66
N ILE A 36 -22.11 7.98 -0.66
CA ILE A 36 -21.07 8.47 -1.56
C ILE A 36 -21.16 7.69 -2.88
N ASP A 37 -21.89 8.29 -3.83
CA ASP A 37 -22.13 7.69 -5.14
C ASP A 37 -21.38 8.45 -6.25
N LYS A 38 -21.06 7.79 -7.36
CA LYS A 38 -20.48 8.37 -8.60
C LYS A 38 -19.04 8.89 -8.49
N VAL A 39 -18.34 8.56 -7.44
CA VAL A 39 -16.89 8.80 -7.29
C VAL A 39 -16.20 7.48 -7.00
N GLN A 40 -14.95 7.35 -7.45
CA GLN A 40 -14.12 6.21 -7.10
C GLN A 40 -13.52 6.44 -5.71
N THR A 41 -13.70 5.47 -4.83
CA THR A 41 -13.23 5.48 -3.44
C THR A 41 -11.98 4.63 -3.30
N ALA A 42 -11.03 5.10 -2.49
CA ALA A 42 -9.79 4.40 -2.24
C ALA A 42 -9.46 4.40 -0.75
N LEU A 43 -8.98 3.27 -0.24
CA LEU A 43 -8.43 3.15 1.11
C LEU A 43 -6.92 2.96 1.05
N HIS A 44 -6.18 3.91 1.61
CA HIS A 44 -4.75 3.76 1.80
C HIS A 44 -4.44 3.02 3.10
N LEU A 45 -3.70 1.91 3.00
CA LEU A 45 -3.31 1.08 4.13
C LEU A 45 -1.85 1.34 4.49
N CYS A 46 -1.67 2.35 5.33
CA CYS A 46 -0.36 2.84 5.74
C CYS A 46 0.28 1.96 6.83
N ARG A 47 1.61 1.82 6.81
CA ARG A 47 2.40 1.25 7.92
C ARG A 47 2.90 2.30 8.91
N ARG A 48 2.18 3.41 9.01
CA ARG A 48 2.52 4.58 9.83
C ARG A 48 3.91 5.13 9.48
N ASN A 49 3.95 5.95 8.44
CA ASN A 49 5.16 6.61 7.97
C ASN A 49 5.73 7.59 9.04
N TYR A 50 6.92 7.31 9.57
CA TYR A 50 7.66 8.21 10.50
C TYR A 50 8.76 9.03 9.80
N GLY A 51 8.71 9.13 8.48
CA GLY A 51 9.73 9.73 7.64
C GLY A 51 11.05 8.98 7.75
N ARG A 52 12.16 9.72 7.85
CA ARG A 52 13.52 9.17 7.97
C ARG A 52 13.73 8.27 9.21
N ARG A 53 12.77 8.23 10.15
CA ARG A 53 12.76 7.30 11.29
C ARG A 53 12.16 5.92 10.97
N GLY A 54 11.66 5.71 9.76
CA GLY A 54 11.12 4.44 9.28
C GLY A 54 9.60 4.36 9.36
N TRP A 55 9.08 3.22 9.85
CA TRP A 55 7.68 2.85 9.88
C TRP A 55 7.27 2.39 11.29
N GLY A 56 5.97 2.40 11.56
CA GLY A 56 5.41 1.98 12.84
C GLY A 56 4.81 0.58 12.86
N ALA A 57 4.67 -0.07 11.70
CA ALA A 57 4.16 -1.43 11.59
C ALA A 57 4.98 -2.24 10.59
N GLU A 58 5.15 -3.53 10.88
CA GLU A 58 5.89 -4.49 10.06
C GLU A 58 4.99 -5.68 9.72
N GLY A 59 5.36 -6.39 8.65
CA GLY A 59 4.65 -7.58 8.21
C GLY A 59 3.78 -7.36 6.96
N GLY A 60 3.44 -8.47 6.33
CA GLY A 60 2.55 -8.51 5.18
C GLY A 60 1.10 -8.24 5.56
N TYR A 61 0.25 -8.04 4.56
CA TYR A 61 -1.18 -7.75 4.75
C TYR A 61 -2.02 -8.97 5.18
N GLY A 62 -1.43 -10.16 5.28
CA GLY A 62 -2.11 -11.41 5.63
C GLY A 62 -3.00 -11.35 6.88
N PRO A 63 -2.57 -10.75 8.00
CA PRO A 63 -3.38 -10.65 9.21
C PRO A 63 -4.67 -9.83 9.06
N ILE A 64 -4.70 -8.87 8.12
CA ILE A 64 -5.84 -7.95 7.95
C ILE A 64 -6.62 -8.17 6.66
N ILE A 65 -6.19 -9.10 5.80
CA ILE A 65 -6.74 -9.27 4.44
C ILE A 65 -8.23 -9.63 4.45
N GLU A 66 -8.68 -10.44 5.41
CA GLU A 66 -10.09 -10.84 5.52
C GLU A 66 -10.97 -9.68 5.99
N THR A 67 -10.46 -8.82 6.88
CA THR A 67 -11.14 -7.59 7.27
C THR A 67 -11.18 -6.60 6.12
N MET A 68 -10.07 -6.42 5.39
CA MET A 68 -10.01 -5.54 4.23
C MET A 68 -11.14 -5.85 3.24
N LYS A 69 -11.36 -7.13 2.93
CA LYS A 69 -12.43 -7.58 2.01
C LYS A 69 -13.84 -7.12 2.39
N LYS A 70 -14.09 -6.79 3.67
CA LYS A 70 -15.39 -6.27 4.15
C LYS A 70 -15.58 -4.78 3.84
N ILE A 71 -14.53 -4.06 3.50
CA ILE A 71 -14.57 -2.62 3.27
C ILE A 71 -15.06 -2.32 1.84
N ALA A 72 -16.10 -1.51 1.74
CA ALA A 72 -16.81 -1.16 0.51
C ALA A 72 -16.11 -0.05 -0.28
N VAL A 73 -14.81 -0.20 -0.52
CA VAL A 73 -14.03 0.70 -1.41
C VAL A 73 -13.83 0.08 -2.80
N ASP A 74 -13.54 0.94 -3.77
CA ASP A 74 -13.21 0.51 -5.14
C ASP A 74 -11.73 0.11 -5.26
N GLN A 75 -10.85 0.75 -4.47
CA GLN A 75 -9.41 0.58 -4.58
C GLN A 75 -8.71 0.44 -3.21
N TYR A 76 -7.75 -0.48 -3.11
CA TYR A 76 -6.79 -0.52 -2.02
C TYR A 76 -5.46 0.08 -2.46
N VAL A 77 -4.92 1.03 -1.70
CA VAL A 77 -3.62 1.67 -1.96
C VAL A 77 -2.63 1.19 -0.90
N MET A 78 -1.68 0.36 -1.32
CA MET A 78 -0.86 -0.48 -0.44
C MET A 78 0.62 -0.17 -0.63
N GLU A 79 1.44 -0.43 0.39
CA GLU A 79 2.88 -0.14 0.37
C GLU A 79 3.70 -1.42 0.12
N PHE A 80 4.61 -1.40 -0.85
CA PHE A 80 5.47 -2.54 -1.24
C PHE A 80 6.93 -2.17 -1.55
N SER A 81 7.31 -0.90 -1.47
CA SER A 81 8.69 -0.50 -1.78
C SER A 81 9.70 -0.83 -0.66
N ILE A 82 9.21 -1.00 0.58
CA ILE A 82 10.02 -1.28 1.77
C ILE A 82 10.20 -2.79 2.04
N PRO A 83 11.33 -3.20 2.64
CA PRO A 83 11.66 -4.62 2.84
C PRO A 83 10.69 -5.37 3.77
N VAL A 84 9.95 -4.65 4.62
CA VAL A 84 9.01 -5.22 5.60
C VAL A 84 7.58 -5.37 5.06
N ALA A 85 7.33 -5.03 3.80
CA ALA A 85 5.99 -5.04 3.23
C ALA A 85 5.39 -6.45 3.03
N GLY A 86 6.20 -7.49 3.22
CA GLY A 86 5.84 -8.87 2.92
C GLY A 86 5.83 -9.15 1.41
N ASP A 87 5.32 -10.33 1.04
CA ASP A 87 5.29 -10.78 -0.34
C ASP A 87 4.11 -10.16 -1.11
N VAL A 88 4.39 -9.59 -2.30
CA VAL A 88 3.41 -9.05 -3.24
C VAL A 88 2.41 -10.10 -3.73
N ALA A 89 2.72 -11.39 -3.58
CA ALA A 89 1.80 -12.49 -3.84
C ALA A 89 0.48 -12.40 -3.08
N ILE A 90 0.44 -11.65 -1.97
CA ILE A 90 -0.79 -11.39 -1.19
C ILE A 90 -1.89 -10.73 -2.02
N LEU A 91 -1.55 -10.01 -3.10
CA LEU A 91 -2.51 -9.37 -3.99
C LEU A 91 -3.51 -10.36 -4.60
N LYS A 92 -3.14 -11.65 -4.76
CA LYS A 92 -4.05 -12.73 -5.22
C LYS A 92 -5.25 -12.94 -4.30
N GLN A 93 -5.16 -12.49 -3.06
CA GLN A 93 -6.23 -12.64 -2.09
C GLN A 93 -7.23 -11.48 -2.14
N LEU A 94 -6.93 -10.38 -2.86
CA LEU A 94 -7.87 -9.27 -2.99
C LEU A 94 -9.05 -9.66 -3.90
N PRO A 95 -10.28 -9.20 -3.61
CA PRO A 95 -11.43 -9.46 -4.47
C PRO A 95 -11.20 -8.96 -5.90
N ASP A 96 -11.67 -9.72 -6.90
CA ASP A 96 -11.36 -9.46 -8.31
C ASP A 96 -11.95 -8.16 -8.86
N ASP A 97 -12.99 -7.63 -8.22
CA ASP A 97 -13.61 -6.35 -8.54
C ASP A 97 -12.82 -5.13 -8.01
N LYS A 98 -11.74 -5.35 -7.25
CA LYS A 98 -10.97 -4.28 -6.60
C LYS A 98 -9.77 -3.87 -7.43
N LEU A 99 -9.59 -2.55 -7.53
CA LEU A 99 -8.40 -1.91 -8.06
C LEU A 99 -7.30 -1.90 -6.99
N ILE A 100 -6.05 -1.81 -7.45
CA ILE A 100 -4.85 -1.91 -6.65
C ILE A 100 -3.96 -0.71 -6.94
N GLY A 101 -3.80 0.17 -5.96
CA GLY A 101 -2.71 1.12 -5.91
C GLY A 101 -1.47 0.44 -5.36
N LEU A 102 -0.51 0.16 -6.24
CA LEU A 102 0.76 -0.46 -5.88
C LEU A 102 1.78 0.61 -5.49
N GLY A 103 2.09 0.68 -4.20
CA GLY A 103 3.22 1.42 -3.64
C GLY A 103 4.53 0.85 -4.15
N ALA A 104 5.11 1.47 -5.17
CA ALA A 104 6.33 1.00 -5.83
C ALA A 104 7.51 1.98 -5.68
N VAL A 105 7.28 3.11 -5.02
CA VAL A 105 8.25 4.18 -4.81
C VAL A 105 8.37 4.48 -3.32
N GLU A 106 9.59 4.47 -2.81
CA GLU A 106 9.88 4.74 -1.42
C GLU A 106 9.79 6.26 -1.15
N CYS A 107 9.04 6.66 -0.12
CA CYS A 107 8.73 8.05 0.21
C CYS A 107 9.33 8.53 1.55
N ARG A 108 10.12 7.73 2.25
CA ARG A 108 10.63 8.00 3.61
C ARG A 108 12.10 8.41 3.63
N PHE A 109 12.92 7.76 2.80
CA PHE A 109 14.37 7.93 2.76
C PHE A 109 14.82 8.74 1.53
N GLU A 110 16.00 9.34 1.67
CA GLU A 110 16.71 10.14 0.66
C GLU A 110 16.98 9.37 -0.65
N GLU A 111 17.12 8.05 -0.57
CA GLU A 111 17.45 7.22 -1.73
C GLU A 111 16.33 7.29 -2.78
N ILE A 112 16.69 7.60 -4.03
CA ILE A 112 15.75 7.76 -5.12
C ILE A 112 15.73 6.46 -5.93
N ASP A 113 14.60 5.75 -5.90
CA ASP A 113 14.40 4.58 -6.73
C ASP A 113 14.59 4.91 -8.21
N THR A 114 15.37 4.09 -8.91
CA THR A 114 15.50 4.18 -10.37
C THR A 114 14.21 3.74 -11.05
N THR A 115 14.02 4.21 -12.29
CA THR A 115 12.92 3.75 -13.14
C THR A 115 12.90 2.22 -13.26
N GLU A 116 14.06 1.58 -13.39
CA GLU A 116 14.21 0.14 -13.52
C GLU A 116 13.79 -0.61 -12.24
N GLN A 117 14.13 -0.09 -11.06
CA GLN A 117 13.69 -0.66 -9.78
C GLN A 117 12.17 -0.61 -9.66
N ILE A 118 11.54 0.52 -10.00
CA ILE A 118 10.08 0.70 -9.97
C ILE A 118 9.41 -0.27 -10.95
N VAL A 119 9.89 -0.37 -12.19
CA VAL A 119 9.39 -1.33 -13.19
C VAL A 119 9.48 -2.76 -12.65
N GLY A 120 10.62 -3.16 -12.07
CA GLY A 120 10.80 -4.50 -11.52
C GLY A 120 9.79 -4.85 -10.42
N ARG A 121 9.51 -3.90 -9.51
CA ARG A 121 8.48 -4.08 -8.46
C ARG A 121 7.08 -4.26 -9.05
N VAL A 122 6.74 -3.46 -10.06
CA VAL A 122 5.42 -3.56 -10.73
C VAL A 122 5.31 -4.89 -11.48
N GLU A 123 6.33 -5.29 -12.23
CA GLU A 123 6.33 -6.56 -12.96
C GLU A 123 6.23 -7.77 -12.03
N ALA A 124 6.84 -7.71 -10.84
CA ALA A 124 6.63 -8.74 -9.82
C ALA A 124 5.14 -8.81 -9.43
N ALA A 125 4.47 -7.68 -9.17
CA ALA A 125 3.04 -7.66 -8.87
C ALA A 125 2.18 -8.22 -10.01
N LEU A 126 2.51 -7.91 -11.27
CA LEU A 126 1.79 -8.39 -12.45
C LEU A 126 1.87 -9.91 -12.68
N GLN A 127 2.77 -10.62 -11.98
CA GLN A 127 2.75 -12.09 -11.96
C GLN A 127 1.56 -12.66 -11.14
N HIS A 128 0.88 -11.80 -10.39
CA HIS A 128 -0.14 -12.20 -9.43
C HIS A 128 -1.54 -11.65 -9.73
N VAL A 129 -1.64 -10.52 -10.41
CA VAL A 129 -2.91 -9.83 -10.70
C VAL A 129 -2.90 -9.22 -12.10
N ASP A 130 -4.08 -9.01 -12.67
CA ASP A 130 -4.25 -8.42 -13.99
C ASP A 130 -3.80 -6.95 -14.01
N LYS A 131 -3.09 -6.56 -15.08
CA LYS A 131 -2.53 -5.20 -15.26
C LYS A 131 -3.62 -4.12 -15.25
N GLU A 132 -4.81 -4.44 -15.72
CA GLU A 132 -5.97 -3.53 -15.78
C GLU A 132 -6.44 -3.10 -14.39
N ARG A 133 -6.07 -3.85 -13.34
CA ARG A 133 -6.41 -3.53 -11.95
C ARG A 133 -5.36 -2.66 -11.26
N VAL A 134 -4.19 -2.45 -11.86
CA VAL A 134 -3.03 -1.88 -11.16
C VAL A 134 -2.76 -0.42 -11.58
N SER A 135 -2.75 0.48 -10.59
CA SER A 135 -2.10 1.78 -10.68
C SER A 135 -0.81 1.80 -9.88
N ILE A 136 0.13 2.67 -10.24
CA ILE A 136 1.39 2.87 -9.50
C ILE A 136 1.25 4.13 -8.64
N ASN A 137 1.79 4.10 -7.43
CA ASN A 137 1.88 5.23 -6.53
C ASN A 137 3.14 5.12 -5.64
N PRO A 138 3.51 6.19 -4.92
CA PRO A 138 4.42 6.09 -3.78
C PRO A 138 3.79 5.31 -2.63
N ASP A 139 4.61 4.69 -1.79
CA ASP A 139 4.15 3.92 -0.63
C ASP A 139 3.23 4.75 0.28
N CYS A 140 3.54 6.03 0.50
CA CYS A 140 2.74 6.95 1.31
C CYS A 140 2.98 8.39 0.82
N GLY A 141 2.31 9.38 1.44
CA GLY A 141 2.59 10.78 1.20
C GLY A 141 3.99 11.22 1.64
N PHE A 142 4.54 12.20 0.93
CA PHE A 142 5.87 12.80 1.18
C PHE A 142 5.92 13.78 2.38
N ALA A 143 4.80 13.98 3.08
CA ALA A 143 4.70 14.86 4.24
C ALA A 143 4.38 14.05 5.51
N PRO A 144 5.32 13.27 6.07
CA PRO A 144 5.05 12.37 7.19
C PRO A 144 4.82 13.08 8.54
N GLY A 145 5.00 14.40 8.62
CA GLY A 145 4.72 15.21 9.80
C GLY A 145 5.39 16.58 9.75
N LEU A 146 4.98 17.49 10.63
CA LEU A 146 5.45 18.88 10.70
C LEU A 146 6.94 19.03 11.00
N GLU A 147 7.57 18.01 11.58
CA GLU A 147 8.97 18.04 12.04
C GLU A 147 9.97 17.55 11.00
N MET A 148 9.50 17.06 9.85
CA MET A 148 10.37 16.45 8.83
C MET A 148 10.57 17.40 7.66
N ASP A 149 11.82 17.81 7.45
CA ASP A 149 12.22 18.55 6.26
C ASP A 149 12.56 17.57 5.13
N MET A 150 11.80 17.68 4.03
CA MET A 150 12.05 16.97 2.78
C MET A 150 12.23 18.01 1.68
N PRO A 151 13.45 18.18 1.15
CA PRO A 151 13.68 19.02 -0.02
C PRO A 151 12.77 18.60 -1.16
N LEU A 152 12.10 19.56 -1.83
CA LEU A 152 11.11 19.31 -2.88
C LEU A 152 11.67 18.53 -4.08
N GLU A 153 12.98 18.57 -4.25
CA GLU A 153 13.77 17.90 -5.25
C GLU A 153 13.71 16.38 -5.08
N GLU A 154 13.65 15.88 -3.84
CA GLU A 154 13.50 14.45 -3.55
C GLU A 154 12.17 13.89 -4.09
N PRO A 155 10.97 14.38 -3.68
CA PRO A 155 9.71 13.90 -4.20
C PRO A 155 9.54 14.21 -5.69
N TYR A 156 10.05 15.35 -6.18
CA TYR A 156 10.02 15.65 -7.61
C TYR A 156 10.74 14.58 -8.44
N GLN A 157 11.95 14.19 -8.05
CA GLN A 157 12.70 13.19 -8.80
C GLN A 157 12.11 11.78 -8.65
N LYS A 158 11.61 11.42 -7.46
CA LYS A 158 10.91 10.15 -7.22
C LYS A 158 9.66 10.03 -8.09
N LEU A 159 8.82 11.06 -8.13
CA LEU A 159 7.63 11.11 -8.99
C LEU A 159 7.98 11.15 -10.49
N SER A 160 9.10 11.79 -10.86
CA SER A 160 9.60 11.76 -12.24
C SER A 160 9.98 10.35 -12.69
N ASN A 161 10.65 9.60 -11.81
CA ASN A 161 11.03 8.21 -12.09
C ASN A 161 9.80 7.28 -12.11
N GLU A 162 8.80 7.53 -11.26
CA GLU A 162 7.51 6.84 -11.27
C GLU A 162 6.77 7.04 -12.60
N ALA A 163 6.67 8.29 -13.06
CA ALA A 163 6.03 8.62 -14.33
C ALA A 163 6.75 7.95 -15.52
N ALA A 164 8.09 7.94 -15.50
CA ALA A 164 8.90 7.26 -16.50
C ALA A 164 8.68 5.73 -16.50
N ALA A 165 8.62 5.12 -15.32
CA ALA A 165 8.34 3.68 -15.16
C ALA A 165 6.95 3.34 -15.70
N SER A 166 5.95 4.16 -15.34
CA SER A 166 4.57 4.06 -15.81
C SER A 166 4.48 4.14 -17.34
N ALA A 167 5.23 5.04 -17.97
CA ALA A 167 5.30 5.15 -19.43
C ALA A 167 5.89 3.89 -20.09
N ARG A 168 7.01 3.37 -19.57
CA ARG A 168 7.64 2.13 -20.08
C ARG A 168 6.73 0.91 -19.94
N LEU A 169 6.04 0.79 -18.81
CA LEU A 169 5.10 -0.31 -18.58
C LEU A 169 3.90 -0.24 -19.53
N ARG A 170 3.37 0.96 -19.80
CA ARG A 170 2.33 1.15 -20.81
C ARG A 170 2.81 0.85 -22.23
N GLU A 171 4.05 1.16 -22.57
CA GLU A 171 4.60 0.78 -23.89
C GLU A 171 4.75 -0.75 -24.02
N LYS A 172 5.17 -1.42 -22.95
CA LYS A 172 5.42 -2.87 -22.94
C LYS A 172 4.13 -3.70 -22.89
N TYR A 173 3.15 -3.25 -22.12
CA TYR A 173 1.94 -4.02 -21.82
C TYR A 173 0.64 -3.36 -22.29
N GLY A 174 0.65 -2.11 -22.76
CA GLY A 174 -0.55 -1.38 -23.19
C GLY A 174 -1.01 -1.69 -24.60
#